data_AF-A0AAD6D1X7-F1
#
_entry.id   AF-A0AAD6D1X7-F1
#
_cell.length_a   1.000
_cell.length_b   1.000
_cell.length_c   1.000
_cell.angle_alpha   90.00
_cell.angle_beta   90.00
_cell.angle_gamma   90.00
#
_symmetry.space_group_name_H-M   'P 1'
#
loop_
_entity.id
_entity.type
_entity.pdbx_description
1 polymer ?
#
loop_
_entity_poly.entity_id
_entity_poly.type
_entity_poly.pdbx_seq_one_letter_code
_entity_poly.pdbx_strand_id
1 'polypeptide(L)'
;MPDGFKNIDFASNQFSPSESIKGVTVPLLNMGMTGQCEYLNAEGFHIYAASNDTDIAFVDGATHKIATCLECEKYPGKFGHTMMTAYDYMAGWLEKKGRFL
;
A
#
# COMPACT_ATOMS: atom_id res chain seq x y z
N MET A 1 11.08 -7.13 -0.31
CA MET A 1 10.69 -8.54 -0.50
C MET A 1 10.95 -9.21 0.82
N PRO A 2 10.08 -10.12 1.30
CA PRO A 2 10.33 -10.87 2.52
C PRO A 2 11.73 -11.47 2.47
N ASP A 3 12.53 -11.20 3.49
CA ASP A 3 13.97 -11.47 3.59
C ASP A 3 14.34 -12.97 3.67
N GLY A 4 13.34 -13.87 3.62
CA GLY A 4 13.51 -15.31 3.77
C GLY A 4 13.73 -16.10 2.48
N PHE A 5 13.42 -15.54 1.30
CA PHE A 5 13.55 -16.27 0.03
C PHE A 5 14.77 -15.80 -0.77
N LYS A 6 15.68 -16.72 -1.09
CA LYS A 6 16.92 -16.45 -1.83
C LYS A 6 16.87 -17.11 -3.20
N ASN A 7 17.62 -16.55 -4.16
CA ASN A 7 17.78 -17.07 -5.53
C ASN A 7 16.47 -17.16 -6.35
N ILE A 8 15.44 -16.41 -5.96
CA ILE A 8 14.24 -16.23 -6.79
C ILE A 8 14.49 -15.02 -7.68
N ASP A 9 14.47 -15.23 -9.00
CA ASP A 9 14.40 -14.14 -9.97
C ASP A 9 12.96 -13.64 -10.06
N PHE A 10 12.64 -12.64 -9.25
CA PHE A 10 11.32 -12.02 -9.27
C PHE A 10 11.04 -11.26 -10.58
N ALA A 11 12.06 -10.90 -11.37
CA ALA A 11 11.89 -10.18 -12.63
C ALA A 11 11.50 -11.10 -13.79
N SER A 12 11.57 -12.42 -13.60
CA SER A 12 11.20 -13.43 -14.59
C SER A 12 9.69 -13.52 -14.89
N ASN A 13 8.84 -12.77 -14.17
CA ASN A 13 7.40 -12.74 -14.41
C ASN A 13 6.80 -11.34 -14.25
N GLN A 14 5.74 -11.06 -15.01
CA GLN A 14 5.02 -9.80 -14.98
C GLN A 14 4.12 -9.59 -13.75
N PHE A 15 3.90 -10.65 -12.95
CA PHE A 15 3.06 -10.63 -11.75
C PHE A 15 3.86 -10.41 -10.47
N SER A 16 5.07 -9.82 -10.59
CA SER A 16 5.87 -9.35 -9.47
C SER A 16 5.81 -7.82 -9.37
N PRO A 17 4.78 -7.23 -8.72
CA PRO A 17 4.68 -5.79 -8.54
C PRO A 17 5.95 -5.14 -7.93
N SER A 18 6.70 -5.87 -7.10
CA SER A 18 7.97 -5.40 -6.52
C SER A 18 9.08 -5.13 -7.54
N GLU A 19 9.02 -5.77 -8.72
CA GLU A 19 9.93 -5.52 -9.82
C GLU A 19 9.39 -4.44 -10.73
N SER A 20 8.07 -4.44 -10.98
CA SER A 20 7.41 -3.41 -11.77
C SER A 20 7.55 -2.00 -11.14
N ILE A 21 7.49 -1.90 -9.81
CA ILE A 21 7.57 -0.62 -9.10
C ILE A 21 8.90 0.12 -9.30
N LYS A 22 9.99 -0.61 -9.63
CA LYS A 22 11.31 -0.02 -9.91
C LYS A 22 11.30 0.87 -11.14
N GLY A 23 10.32 0.74 -12.02
CA GLY A 23 10.15 1.60 -13.20
C GLY A 23 9.33 2.87 -12.92
N VAL A 24 8.71 3.00 -11.74
CA VAL A 24 7.87 4.16 -11.40
C VAL A 24 8.74 5.29 -10.88
N THR A 25 8.76 6.41 -11.61
CA THR A 25 9.61 7.59 -11.33
C THR A 25 8.82 8.87 -11.03
N VAL A 26 7.49 8.79 -11.09
CA VAL A 26 6.55 9.90 -10.79
C VAL A 26 6.15 9.89 -9.31
N PRO A 27 5.52 10.96 -8.78
CA PRO A 27 4.97 10.96 -7.43
C PRO A 27 4.11 9.71 -7.16
N LEU A 28 4.37 9.03 -6.04
CA LEU A 28 3.79 7.72 -5.74
C LEU A 28 3.28 7.66 -4.30
N LEU A 29 2.01 7.30 -4.14
CA LEU A 29 1.42 6.92 -2.86
C LEU A 29 1.26 5.40 -2.78
N ASN A 30 1.89 4.77 -1.79
CA ASN A 30 1.68 3.36 -1.48
C ASN A 30 0.71 3.24 -0.29
N MET A 31 -0.37 2.48 -0.48
CA MET A 31 -1.38 2.24 0.56
C MET A 31 -1.28 0.79 1.05
N GLY A 32 -1.01 0.62 2.35
CA GLY A 32 -0.99 -0.68 3.01
C GLY A 32 -2.24 -0.96 3.84
N MET A 33 -2.69 -2.21 3.84
CA MET A 33 -3.89 -2.64 4.55
C MET A 33 -3.47 -3.61 5.67
N THR A 34 -3.68 -3.25 6.94
CA THR A 34 -3.09 -4.00 8.09
C THR A 34 -3.99 -5.10 8.64
N GLY A 35 -5.25 -5.18 8.19
CA GLY A 35 -6.15 -6.28 8.54
C GLY A 35 -5.75 -7.60 7.89
N GLN A 36 -4.86 -7.57 6.89
CA GLN A 36 -4.21 -8.73 6.25
C GLN A 36 -2.75 -8.38 5.90
N CYS A 37 -2.05 -9.19 5.11
CA CYS A 37 -0.61 -9.07 4.87
C CYS A 37 -0.21 -7.97 3.87
N GLU A 38 -1.14 -7.16 3.40
CA GLU A 38 -0.94 -6.30 2.22
C GLU A 38 -0.09 -5.07 2.50
N TYR A 39 0.00 -4.67 3.77
CA TYR A 39 0.95 -3.66 4.22
C TYR A 39 2.41 -4.03 3.91
N LEU A 40 2.78 -5.32 3.93
CA LEU A 40 4.15 -5.76 3.61
C LEU A 40 4.52 -5.48 2.14
N ASN A 41 3.55 -5.60 1.24
CA ASN A 41 3.74 -5.25 -0.17
C ASN A 41 3.91 -3.73 -0.32
N ALA A 42 3.09 -2.93 0.37
CA ALA A 42 3.21 -1.47 0.34
C ALA A 42 4.58 -0.98 0.85
N GLU A 43 5.10 -1.57 1.93
CA GLU A 43 6.47 -1.30 2.43
C GLU A 43 7.52 -1.65 1.38
N GLY A 44 7.40 -2.84 0.78
CA GLY A 44 8.30 -3.26 -0.30
C GLY A 44 8.29 -2.29 -1.47
N PHE A 45 7.11 -1.87 -1.93
CA PHE A 45 6.96 -0.92 -3.03
C PHE A 45 7.61 0.42 -2.72
N HIS A 46 7.41 0.93 -1.50
CA HIS A 46 8.02 2.18 -1.07
C HIS A 46 9.56 2.09 -1.05
N ILE A 47 10.12 0.96 -0.63
CA ILE A 47 11.58 0.74 -0.58
C ILE A 47 12.20 0.60 -1.98
N TYR A 48 11.53 -0.08 -2.92
CA TYR A 48 12.10 -0.34 -4.26
C TYR A 48 11.66 0.62 -5.35
N ALA A 49 10.74 1.54 -5.08
CA ALA A 49 10.35 2.55 -6.05
C ALA A 49 11.56 3.41 -6.45
N ALA A 50 11.66 3.75 -7.74
CA ALA A 50 12.69 4.65 -8.25
C ALA A 50 12.29 6.14 -8.15
N SER A 51 11.07 6.43 -7.69
CA SER A 51 10.60 7.78 -7.49
C SER A 51 11.29 8.47 -6.31
N ASN A 52 11.57 9.76 -6.47
CA ASN A 52 12.13 10.61 -5.41
C ASN A 52 11.04 11.33 -4.59
N ASP A 53 9.76 11.16 -4.94
CA ASP A 53 8.59 11.70 -4.24
C ASP A 53 7.65 10.53 -3.91
N THR A 54 7.92 9.85 -2.80
CA THR A 54 7.16 8.68 -2.36
C THR A 54 6.55 8.95 -0.99
N ASP A 55 5.26 8.64 -0.87
CA ASP A 55 4.54 8.59 0.40
C ASP A 55 4.08 7.14 0.64
N ILE A 56 3.96 6.75 1.91
CA ILE A 56 3.37 5.49 2.34
C ILE A 56 2.40 5.73 3.50
N ALA A 57 1.23 5.12 3.43
CA ALA A 57 0.23 5.19 4.49
C ALA A 57 -0.43 3.83 4.71
N PHE A 58 -0.95 3.62 5.91
CA PHE A 58 -1.56 2.37 6.33
C PHE A 58 -2.97 2.60 6.86
N VAL A 59 -3.92 1.76 6.44
CA VAL A 59 -5.29 1.78 6.95
C VAL A 59 -5.45 0.65 7.94
N ASP A 60 -5.61 1.01 9.21
CA ASP A 60 -5.69 0.02 10.29
C ASP A 60 -6.96 -0.84 10.14
N GLY A 61 -6.80 -2.17 10.17
CA GLY A 61 -7.89 -3.13 10.07
C GLY A 61 -8.51 -3.29 8.68
N ALA A 62 -7.97 -2.65 7.64
CA ALA A 62 -8.43 -2.88 6.27
C ALA A 62 -7.94 -4.24 5.73
N THR A 63 -8.79 -4.96 5.01
CA THR A 63 -8.44 -6.20 4.29
C THR A 63 -7.75 -5.89 2.95
N HIS A 64 -7.29 -6.92 2.21
CA HIS A 64 -6.82 -6.78 0.82
C HIS A 64 -7.83 -6.04 -0.08
N LYS A 65 -9.14 -6.17 0.21
CA LYS A 65 -10.21 -5.48 -0.52
C LYS A 65 -10.53 -4.10 0.03
N ILE A 66 -9.69 -3.55 0.92
CA ILE A 66 -9.87 -2.24 1.59
C ILE A 66 -11.06 -2.22 2.57
N ALA A 67 -11.94 -3.22 2.55
CA ALA A 67 -13.05 -3.37 3.48
C ALA A 67 -12.59 -3.65 4.91
N THR A 68 -13.42 -3.28 5.89
CA THR A 68 -13.14 -3.48 7.31
C THR A 68 -13.02 -4.97 7.62
N CYS A 69 -11.92 -5.39 8.22
CA CYS A 69 -11.76 -6.75 8.73
C CYS A 69 -12.55 -6.93 10.03
N LEU A 70 -13.82 -7.31 9.92
CA LEU A 70 -14.70 -7.56 11.07
C LEU A 70 -14.15 -8.67 11.98
N GLU A 71 -13.53 -9.69 11.39
CA GLU A 71 -12.91 -10.81 12.13
C GLU A 71 -11.68 -10.38 12.94
N CYS A 72 -11.04 -9.27 12.56
CA CYS A 72 -9.87 -8.72 13.25
C CYS A 72 -10.25 -7.78 14.42
N GLU A 73 -11.54 -7.47 14.58
CA GLU A 73 -12.01 -6.54 15.59
C GLU A 73 -11.94 -7.15 17.00
N LYS A 74 -11.40 -6.40 17.96
CA LYS A 74 -11.45 -6.78 19.39
C LYS A 74 -12.81 -6.46 20.02
N TYR A 75 -13.53 -5.52 19.41
CA TYR A 75 -14.87 -5.08 19.78
C TYR A 75 -15.56 -4.51 18.53
N PRO A 76 -16.90 -4.58 18.41
CA PRO A 76 -17.61 -4.12 17.22
C PRO A 76 -17.28 -2.68 16.85
N GLY A 77 -16.88 -2.46 15.60
CA GLY A 77 -16.60 -1.13 15.05
C GLY A 77 -15.22 -0.57 15.38
N LYS A 78 -14.29 -1.37 15.95
CA LYS A 78 -12.92 -0.96 16.29
C LYS A 78 -12.22 -0.17 15.17
N PHE A 79 -12.40 -0.58 13.92
CA PHE A 79 -11.69 0.01 12.78
C PHE A 79 -12.54 0.99 11.96
N GLY A 80 -13.84 1.13 12.29
CA GLY A 80 -14.76 1.98 11.56
C GLY A 80 -14.91 1.59 10.08
N HIS A 81 -15.09 2.60 9.21
CA HIS A 81 -15.36 2.41 7.79
C HIS A 81 -14.08 2.54 6.96
N THR A 82 -13.23 1.51 6.97
CA THR A 82 -11.87 1.56 6.40
C THR A 82 -11.82 1.97 4.94
N MET A 83 -12.85 1.62 4.15
CA MET A 83 -12.96 2.03 2.75
C MET A 83 -13.07 3.55 2.59
N MET A 84 -13.87 4.21 3.44
CA MET A 84 -13.98 5.68 3.40
C MET A 84 -12.66 6.30 3.85
N THR A 85 -12.09 5.82 4.96
CA THR A 85 -10.78 6.26 5.45
C THR A 85 -9.69 6.18 4.38
N ALA A 86 -9.65 5.08 3.62
CA ALA A 86 -8.66 4.90 2.56
C ALA A 86 -8.87 5.89 1.40
N TYR A 87 -10.11 6.05 0.92
CA TYR A 87 -10.42 6.95 -0.18
C TYR A 87 -10.30 8.42 0.19
N ASP A 88 -10.69 8.82 1.40
CA ASP A 88 -10.53 10.18 1.89
C ASP A 88 -9.04 10.56 2.01
N TYR A 89 -8.20 9.62 2.48
CA TYR A 89 -6.76 9.84 2.51
C TYR A 89 -6.17 9.98 1.11
N MET A 90 -6.55 9.10 0.18
CA MET A 90 -6.12 9.18 -1.21
C MET A 90 -6.55 10.50 -1.86
N ALA A 91 -7.80 10.92 -1.63
CA ALA A 91 -8.32 12.19 -2.13
C ALA A 91 -7.51 13.38 -1.56
N GLY A 92 -7.32 13.44 -0.24
CA GLY A 92 -6.52 14.50 0.38
C GLY A 92 -5.05 14.51 -0.07
N TRP A 93 -4.48 13.33 -0.34
CA TRP A 93 -3.14 13.24 -0.92
C TRP A 93 -3.10 13.85 -2.33
N LEU A 94 -4.06 13.49 -3.18
CA LEU A 94 -4.20 14.00 -4.55
C LEU A 94 -4.44 15.52 -4.59
N GLU A 95 -5.27 16.04 -3.69
CA GLU A 95 -5.68 17.46 -3.63
C GLU A 95 -4.59 18.40 -3.12
N LYS A 96 -3.47 17.87 -2.60
CA LYS A 96 -2.38 18.69 -2.07
C LYS A 96 -1.86 19.64 -3.16
N LYS A 97 -1.97 20.95 -2.89
CA LYS A 97 -1.57 22.01 -3.82
C LYS A 97 -0.15 21.76 -4.35
N GLY A 98 -0.01 21.74 -5.68
CA GLY A 98 1.27 21.52 -6.36
C GLY A 98 1.64 20.05 -6.58
N ARG A 99 0.78 19.09 -6.24
CA ARG A 99 1.04 17.66 -6.50
C ARG A 99 0.70 17.24 -7.93
N PHE A 100 -0.39 17.75 -8.49
CA PHE A 100 -0.75 17.56 -9.89
C PHE A 100 -1.02 18.94 -10.53
N LEU A 101 -0.57 19.11 -11.79
CA LEU A 101 -0.72 20.33 -12.58
C LEU A 101 -2.19 20.60 -12.95
#